data_AF-Q31QD9-F1
#
_entry.id   AF-Q31QD9-F1
#
_cell.length_a   1.000
_cell.length_b   1.000
_cell.length_c   1.000
_cell.angle_alpha   90.00
_cell.angle_beta   90.00
_cell.angle_gamma   90.00
#
_symmetry.space_group_name_H-M   'P 1'
#
loop_
_entity.id
_entity.type
_entity.pdbx_description
1 polymer ?
#
loop_
_entity_poly.entity_id
_entity_poly.type
_entity_poly.pdbx_seq_one_letter_code
_entity_poly.pdbx_strand_id
1 'polypeptide(L)'
;MPSIRFIREDKEVFAADGANLRFKAVENQVDLYTFGGKMMNCGGYGQCGTCIVEIVQGAENLSPRTSFEERKLKRKPDSYRLACQATVNGPVTVLTKPNPKEAQRETLIAQDLARPIPVTAPPALPQTETEVAGDPPSIATAET
;
A
#
# COMPACT_ATOMS: atom_id res chain seq x y z
N MET A 1 24.86 18.13 4.15
CA MET A 1 24.91 16.65 4.15
C MET A 1 23.50 16.12 4.27
N PRO A 2 22.83 15.82 3.15
CA PRO A 2 21.49 15.26 3.12
C PRO A 2 21.40 13.92 3.84
N SER A 3 20.26 13.65 4.47
CA SER A 3 19.90 12.32 4.98
C SER A 3 18.77 11.70 4.16
N ILE A 4 18.86 10.40 3.94
CA ILE A 4 17.87 9.58 3.25
C ILE A 4 17.37 8.54 4.26
N ARG A 5 16.12 8.68 4.69
CA ARG A 5 15.47 7.72 5.60
C ARG A 5 14.61 6.75 4.82
N PHE A 6 14.93 5.47 4.88
CA PHE A 6 14.17 4.38 4.28
C PHE A 6 13.23 3.75 5.31
N ILE A 7 11.92 3.93 5.14
CA ILE A 7 10.93 3.55 6.16
C ILE A 7 10.85 2.03 6.36
N ARG A 8 10.81 1.25 5.27
CA ARG A 8 10.61 -0.21 5.35
C ARG A 8 11.82 -0.93 5.95
N GLU A 9 12.99 -0.37 5.72
CA GLU A 9 14.26 -0.91 6.19
C GLU A 9 14.70 -0.32 7.53
N ASP A 10 13.93 0.63 8.10
CA ASP A 10 14.26 1.41 9.30
C ASP A 10 15.73 1.89 9.28
N LYS A 11 16.12 2.47 8.15
CA LYS A 11 17.52 2.77 7.86
C LYS A 11 17.71 4.22 7.46
N GLU A 12 18.66 4.89 8.08
CA GLU A 12 19.09 6.22 7.69
C GLU A 12 20.47 6.18 7.02
N VAL A 13 20.58 6.88 5.90
CA VAL A 13 21.80 6.96 5.09
C VAL A 13 22.13 8.42 4.86
N PHE A 14 23.36 8.80 5.18
CA PHE A 14 23.85 10.12 4.85
C PHE A 14 24.53 10.13 3.49
N ALA A 15 24.28 11.19 2.72
CA ALA A 15 24.81 11.35 1.38
C ALA A 15 25.44 12.74 1.20
N ALA A 16 26.24 12.89 0.14
CA ALA A 16 26.66 14.20 -0.32
C ALA A 16 25.50 14.89 -1.07
N ASP A 17 25.52 16.21 -1.15
CA ASP A 17 24.58 16.97 -2.00
C ASP A 17 24.69 16.51 -3.46
N GLY A 18 23.53 16.34 -4.11
CA GLY A 18 23.44 15.83 -5.47
C GLY A 18 23.59 14.32 -5.62
N ALA A 19 23.65 13.56 -4.52
CA ALA A 19 23.80 12.10 -4.60
C ALA A 19 22.58 11.43 -5.26
N ASN A 20 22.82 10.43 -6.09
CA ASN A 20 21.75 9.65 -6.71
C ASN A 20 21.09 8.72 -5.69
N LEU A 21 19.76 8.79 -5.60
CA LEU A 21 19.00 8.05 -4.60
C LEU A 21 19.14 6.53 -4.75
N ARG A 22 19.12 6.00 -5.98
CA ARG A 22 19.28 4.55 -6.21
C ARG A 22 20.67 4.08 -5.81
N PHE A 23 21.72 4.77 -6.24
CA PHE A 23 23.08 4.34 -5.92
C PHE A 23 23.29 4.30 -4.40
N LYS A 24 22.82 5.33 -3.67
CA LYS A 24 22.90 5.35 -2.21
C LYS A 24 22.09 4.24 -1.55
N ALA A 25 20.90 3.92 -2.06
CA ALA A 25 20.12 2.78 -1.58
C ALA A 25 20.90 1.46 -1.73
N VAL A 26 21.41 1.17 -2.94
CA VAL A 26 22.11 -0.09 -3.23
C VAL A 26 23.43 -0.21 -2.47
N GLU A 27 24.23 0.86 -2.40
CA GLU A 27 25.47 0.91 -1.60
C GLU A 27 25.22 0.55 -0.13
N ASN A 28 24.06 0.95 0.39
CA ASN A 28 23.64 0.70 1.77
C ASN A 28 22.74 -0.53 1.90
N GLN A 29 22.77 -1.44 0.91
CA GLN A 29 22.04 -2.72 0.94
C GLN A 29 20.52 -2.56 1.08
N VAL A 30 19.96 -1.43 0.64
CA VAL A 30 18.52 -1.20 0.56
C VAL A 30 18.03 -1.70 -0.80
N ASP A 31 17.25 -2.77 -0.76
CA ASP A 31 16.67 -3.38 -1.95
C ASP A 31 15.47 -2.59 -2.43
N LEU A 32 15.56 -1.98 -3.61
CA LEU A 32 14.46 -1.21 -4.21
C LEU A 32 13.52 -2.07 -5.06
N TYR A 33 13.87 -3.33 -5.30
CA TYR A 33 13.24 -4.11 -6.36
C TYR A 33 12.32 -5.20 -5.81
N THR A 34 11.12 -5.28 -6.38
CA THR A 34 10.32 -6.50 -6.28
C THR A 34 11.00 -7.63 -7.05
N PHE A 35 10.57 -8.87 -6.84
CA PHE A 35 11.16 -10.05 -7.51
C PHE A 35 11.26 -9.88 -9.04
N GLY A 36 10.17 -9.49 -9.70
CA GLY A 36 10.18 -9.19 -11.13
C GLY A 36 11.07 -8.00 -11.50
N GLY A 37 11.12 -6.98 -10.63
CA GLY A 37 12.01 -5.85 -10.76
C GLY A 37 13.49 -6.25 -10.79
N LYS A 38 13.91 -7.22 -9.97
CA LYS A 38 15.31 -7.70 -9.93
C LYS A 38 15.75 -8.29 -11.27
N MET A 39 14.88 -9.05 -11.93
CA MET A 39 15.21 -9.67 -13.23
C MET A 39 15.24 -8.67 -14.38
N MET A 40 14.41 -7.62 -14.33
CA MET A 40 14.18 -6.70 -15.45
C MET A 40 14.79 -5.31 -15.27
N ASN A 41 15.48 -5.05 -14.16
CA ASN A 41 16.03 -3.72 -13.90
C ASN A 41 17.16 -3.38 -14.89
N CYS A 42 17.19 -2.12 -15.33
CA CYS A 42 18.23 -1.61 -16.21
C CYS A 42 19.48 -1.12 -15.45
N GLY A 43 19.75 -1.58 -14.23
CA GLY A 43 20.95 -1.16 -13.48
C GLY A 43 21.08 0.33 -13.13
N GLY A 44 20.06 1.14 -13.39
CA GLY A 44 20.09 2.60 -13.17
C GLY A 44 20.11 3.46 -14.43
N TYR A 45 20.15 2.88 -15.64
CA TYR A 45 20.17 3.63 -16.92
C TYR A 45 18.86 4.39 -17.26
N GLY A 46 17.84 4.33 -16.40
CA GLY A 46 16.65 5.14 -16.58
C GLY A 46 15.67 4.68 -17.66
N GLN A 47 15.65 3.38 -17.98
CA GLN A 47 14.85 2.84 -19.11
C GLN A 47 13.71 1.88 -18.70
N CYS A 48 13.80 1.24 -17.53
CA CYS A 48 12.86 0.18 -17.15
C CYS A 48 11.68 0.64 -16.27
N GLY A 49 11.89 1.67 -15.43
CA GLY A 49 10.91 2.11 -14.43
C GLY A 49 10.78 1.21 -13.20
N THR A 50 11.68 0.24 -12.99
CA THR A 50 11.61 -0.69 -11.84
C THR A 50 12.18 -0.12 -10.54
N CYS A 51 12.95 0.97 -10.61
CA CYS A 51 13.55 1.65 -9.45
C CYS A 51 12.52 2.56 -8.74
N ILE A 52 11.27 2.14 -8.66
CA ILE A 52 10.16 2.96 -8.19
C ILE A 52 10.18 3.05 -6.66
N VAL A 53 10.06 4.27 -6.16
CA VAL A 53 9.97 4.59 -4.73
C VAL A 53 8.89 5.63 -4.53
N GLU A 54 8.38 5.71 -3.31
CA GLU A 54 7.49 6.80 -2.90
C GLU A 54 8.23 7.75 -1.97
N ILE A 55 8.10 9.05 -2.24
CA ILE A 55 8.66 10.10 -1.41
C ILE A 55 7.59 10.54 -0.43
N VAL A 56 7.79 10.22 0.84
CA VAL A 56 6.84 10.53 1.91
C VAL A 56 7.05 11.96 2.42
N GLN A 57 8.30 12.43 2.45
CA GLN A 57 8.67 13.79 2.87
C GLN A 57 9.93 14.26 2.11
N GLY A 58 10.03 15.57 1.86
CA GLY A 58 11.19 16.20 1.24
C GLY A 58 11.23 16.08 -0.28
N ALA A 59 10.08 16.05 -0.96
CA ALA A 59 10.04 15.98 -2.43
C ALA A 59 10.71 17.18 -3.11
N GLU A 60 10.63 18.35 -2.47
CA GLU A 60 11.30 19.60 -2.82
C GLU A 60 12.83 19.52 -2.75
N ASN A 61 13.38 18.56 -1.99
CA ASN A 61 14.82 18.35 -1.85
C ASN A 61 15.38 17.44 -2.94
N LEU A 62 14.56 17.01 -3.90
CA LEU A 62 14.99 16.20 -5.03
C LEU A 62 15.19 17.04 -6.29
N SER A 63 15.96 16.52 -7.25
CA SER A 63 15.96 17.05 -8.61
C SER A 63 14.54 17.12 -9.20
N PRO A 64 14.31 18.06 -10.13
CA PRO A 64 13.12 18.05 -10.97
C PRO A 64 12.89 16.68 -11.62
N ARG A 65 11.63 16.36 -11.91
CA ARG A 65 11.29 15.12 -12.61
C ARG A 65 11.87 15.14 -14.01
N THR A 66 12.39 14.00 -14.45
CA THR A 66 12.81 13.85 -15.85
C THR A 66 11.59 13.59 -16.75
N SER A 67 11.71 13.90 -18.04
CA SER A 67 10.65 13.57 -19.02
C SER A 67 10.34 12.07 -19.07
N PHE A 68 11.32 11.22 -18.76
CA PHE A 68 11.10 9.77 -18.63
C PHE A 68 10.24 9.44 -17.40
N GLU A 69 10.50 10.06 -16.24
CA GLU A 69 9.66 9.89 -15.05
C GLU A 69 8.22 10.33 -15.32
N GLU A 70 8.02 11.48 -15.95
CA GLU A 70 6.69 12.00 -16.29
C GLU A 70 5.91 11.01 -17.16
N ARG A 71 6.54 10.49 -18.23
CA ARG A 71 5.88 9.50 -19.11
C ARG A 71 5.64 8.18 -18.40
N LYS A 72 6.63 7.66 -17.68
CA LYS A 72 6.59 6.31 -17.09
C LYS A 72 5.67 6.23 -15.87
N LEU A 73 5.55 7.33 -15.12
CA LEU A 73 4.77 7.41 -13.88
C LEU A 73 3.44 8.14 -14.05
N LYS A 74 3.02 8.50 -15.27
CA LYS A 74 1.77 9.24 -15.58
C LYS A 74 0.50 8.72 -14.90
N ARG A 75 0.40 7.43 -14.61
CA ARG A 75 -0.77 6.78 -13.96
C ARG A 75 -0.48 6.36 -12.52
N LYS A 76 0.52 6.97 -11.88
CA LYS A 76 0.92 6.71 -10.50
C LYS A 76 0.74 8.00 -9.68
N PRO A 77 0.67 7.90 -8.34
CA PRO A 77 0.66 9.09 -7.49
C PRO A 77 1.86 9.99 -7.75
N ASP A 78 1.69 11.29 -7.57
CA ASP A 78 2.77 12.27 -7.78
C ASP A 78 3.95 12.09 -6.80
N SER A 79 3.68 11.51 -5.63
CA SER A 79 4.70 11.12 -4.64
C SER A 79 5.69 10.08 -5.17
N TYR A 80 5.34 9.36 -6.25
CA TYR A 80 6.20 8.30 -6.77
C TYR A 80 7.32 8.89 -7.62
N ARG A 81 8.56 8.46 -7.37
CA ARG A 81 9.76 8.82 -8.12
C ARG A 81 10.48 7.58 -8.64
N LEU A 82 11.30 7.74 -9.66
CA LEU A 82 12.30 6.74 -10.01
C LEU A 82 13.60 7.09 -9.30
N ALA A 83 14.00 6.28 -8.32
CA ALA A 83 15.21 6.51 -7.54
C ALA A 83 16.47 6.65 -8.39
N CYS A 84 16.53 6.02 -9.58
CA CYS A 84 17.67 6.17 -10.49
C CYS A 84 17.74 7.54 -11.19
N GLN A 85 16.62 8.28 -11.28
CA GLN A 85 16.52 9.59 -11.93
C GLN A 85 16.46 10.75 -10.91
N ALA A 86 16.44 10.44 -9.61
CA ALA A 86 16.36 11.42 -8.54
C ALA A 86 17.74 11.64 -7.89
N THR A 87 18.18 12.91 -7.85
CA THR A 87 19.31 13.34 -7.02
C THR A 87 18.79 14.01 -5.75
N VAL A 88 19.49 13.79 -4.64
CA VAL A 88 19.10 14.24 -3.30
C VAL A 88 19.95 15.45 -2.90
N ASN A 89 19.31 16.56 -2.58
CA ASN A 89 19.93 17.84 -2.22
C ASN A 89 19.54 18.30 -0.81
N GLY A 90 18.86 17.46 -0.04
CA GLY A 90 18.40 17.74 1.31
C GLY A 90 17.72 16.52 1.94
N PRO A 91 17.24 16.60 3.19
CA PRO A 91 16.63 15.48 3.89
C PRO A 91 15.40 14.92 3.16
N VAL A 92 15.32 13.60 3.00
CA VAL A 92 14.20 12.92 2.36
C VAL A 92 13.79 11.66 3.11
N THR A 93 12.49 11.39 3.16
CA THR A 93 11.94 10.13 3.66
C THR A 93 11.34 9.34 2.50
N VAL A 94 11.76 8.08 2.36
CA VAL A 94 11.51 7.22 1.21
C VAL A 94 10.86 5.92 1.64
N LEU A 95 9.77 5.55 0.97
CA LEU A 95 9.15 4.25 1.06
C LEU A 95 9.56 3.39 -0.14
N THR A 96 10.23 2.27 0.11
CA THR A 96 10.68 1.34 -0.93
C THR A 96 9.55 0.45 -1.42
N LYS A 97 9.60 0.00 -2.68
CA LYS A 97 8.63 -0.96 -3.28
C LYS A 97 7.15 -0.58 -3.02
N PRO A 98 6.72 0.65 -3.31
CA PRO A 98 5.38 1.11 -2.91
C PRO A 98 4.27 0.30 -3.61
N ASN A 99 3.27 -0.12 -2.84
CA ASN A 99 2.18 -0.98 -3.31
C ASN A 99 0.84 -0.21 -3.28
N PRO A 100 0.24 0.11 -4.44
CA PRO A 100 -1.03 0.84 -4.49
C PRO A 100 -2.17 0.15 -3.74
N LYS A 101 -2.18 -1.19 -3.67
CA LYS A 101 -3.22 -1.94 -2.96
C LYS A 101 -3.09 -1.79 -1.44
N GLU A 102 -1.86 -1.76 -0.92
CA GLU A 102 -1.60 -1.51 0.50
C GLU A 102 -2.05 -0.10 0.88
N ALA A 103 -1.67 0.92 0.10
CA ALA A 103 -2.09 2.30 0.32
C ALA A 103 -3.61 2.48 0.30
N GLN A 104 -4.30 1.82 -0.64
CA GLN A 104 -5.78 1.82 -0.67
C GLN A 104 -6.38 1.16 0.57
N ARG A 105 -5.84 0.02 1.01
CA ARG A 105 -6.31 -0.68 2.20
C ARG A 105 -6.15 0.17 3.47
N GLU A 106 -5.00 0.82 3.66
CA GLU A 106 -4.76 1.72 4.78
C GLU A 106 -5.75 2.90 4.76
N THR A 107 -6.01 3.47 3.59
CA THR A 107 -7.01 4.54 3.43
C THR A 107 -8.41 4.08 3.78
N LEU A 108 -8.84 2.90 3.30
CA LEU A 108 -10.16 2.34 3.61
C LEU A 108 -10.33 2.05 5.11
N ILE A 109 -9.29 1.51 5.76
CA ILE A 109 -9.29 1.27 7.20
C ILE A 109 -9.38 2.60 7.96
N ALA A 110 -8.55 3.60 7.60
CA ALA A 110 -8.58 4.91 8.23
C ALA A 110 -9.96 5.59 8.09
N GLN A 111 -10.59 5.46 6.92
CA GLN A 111 -11.96 5.95 6.69
C GLN A 111 -13.00 5.21 7.54
N ASP A 112 -12.89 3.88 7.66
CA ASP A 112 -13.81 3.07 8.48
C ASP A 112 -13.65 3.37 9.97
N LEU A 113 -12.42 3.53 10.47
CA LEU A 113 -12.14 3.92 11.86
C LEU A 113 -12.68 5.33 12.19
N ALA A 114 -12.74 6.22 11.21
CA ALA A 114 -13.35 7.54 11.36
C ALA A 114 -14.89 7.51 11.31
N ARG A 115 -15.50 6.40 10.88
CA ARG A 115 -16.96 6.24 10.84
C ARG A 115 -17.46 5.69 12.18
N PRO A 116 -18.47 6.32 12.83
CA PRO A 116 -19.06 5.75 14.03
C PRO A 116 -19.70 4.40 13.69
N ILE A 117 -19.40 3.37 14.50
CA ILE A 117 -20.06 2.07 14.38
C ILE A 117 -21.54 2.28 14.71
N PRO A 118 -22.47 2.00 13.79
CA PRO A 118 -23.89 2.14 14.07
C PRO A 118 -24.28 1.14 15.16
N VAL A 119 -24.61 1.64 16.35
CA VAL A 119 -25.19 0.84 17.44
C VAL A 119 -26.70 0.72 17.20
N THR A 120 -27.12 0.29 16.01
CA THR A 120 -28.50 -0.14 15.84
C THR A 120 -28.63 -1.51 16.47
N ALA A 121 -29.54 -1.63 17.44
CA ALA A 121 -29.86 -2.91 18.06
C ALA A 121 -30.04 -3.99 16.97
N PRO A 122 -29.52 -5.20 17.16
CA PRO A 122 -29.76 -6.29 16.22
C PRO A 122 -31.28 -6.39 15.99
N PRO A 123 -31.73 -6.64 14.74
CA PRO A 123 -33.14 -6.83 14.48
C PRO A 123 -33.67 -7.88 15.43
N ALA A 124 -34.80 -7.59 16.09
CA ALA A 124 -35.43 -8.52 17.01
C ALA A 124 -35.51 -9.88 16.32
N LEU A 125 -34.92 -10.89 16.94
CA LEU A 125 -34.97 -12.26 16.44
C LEU A 125 -36.44 -12.57 16.12
N PRO A 126 -36.75 -13.16 14.95
CA PRO A 126 -38.12 -13.52 14.63
C PRO A 126 -38.67 -14.38 15.76
N GLN A 127 -39.72 -13.90 16.43
CA GLN A 127 -40.43 -14.69 17.42
C GLN A 127 -41.09 -15.81 16.65
N THR A 128 -40.48 -16.99 16.64
CA THR A 128 -41.12 -18.20 16.13
C THR A 128 -42.23 -18.54 17.11
N GLU A 129 -43.45 -18.08 16.81
CA GLU A 129 -44.66 -18.57 17.46
C GLU A 129 -44.70 -20.08 17.23
N THR A 130 -44.49 -20.84 18.31
CA THR A 130 -44.63 -22.28 18.26
C THR A 130 -46.13 -22.56 18.23
N GLU A 131 -46.69 -22.61 17.03
CA GLU A 131 -48.08 -23.00 16.83
C GLU A 131 -48.24 -24.45 17.32
N VAL A 132 -49.00 -24.61 18.40
CA VAL A 132 -49.31 -25.89 19.03
C VAL A 132 -50.18 -26.68 18.06
N ALA A 133 -49.59 -27.66 17.36
CA ALA A 133 -50.34 -28.63 16.58
C ALA A 133 -51.14 -29.53 17.54
N GLY A 134 -52.46 -29.41 17.44
CA GLY A 134 -53.45 -30.11 18.26
C GLY A 134 -53.46 -31.63 18.12
N ASP A 135 -54.19 -32.22 19.06
CA ASP A 135 -54.35 -33.65 19.34
C ASP A 135 -54.50 -34.59 18.13
N PRO A 136 -53.91 -35.80 18.17
CA PRO A 136 -54.18 -36.85 17.19
C PRO A 136 -55.60 -37.43 17.37
N PRO A 137 -56.37 -37.65 16.29
CA PRO A 137 -57.65 -38.33 16.40
C PRO A 137 -57.46 -39.83 16.71
N SER A 138 -58.30 -40.29 17.64
CA SER A 138 -58.48 -41.64 18.12
C SER A 138 -58.61 -42.69 17.00
N ILE A 139 -57.92 -43.81 17.19
CA ILE A 139 -57.97 -45.03 16.38
C ILE A 139 -59.38 -45.65 16.51
N ALA A 140 -60.03 -45.94 15.39
CA ALA A 140 -61.20 -46.82 15.34
C ALA A 140 -60.86 -48.07 14.50
N THR A 141 -60.89 -49.21 15.17
CA THR A 141 -60.74 -50.57 14.65
C THR A 141 -61.90 -50.96 13.74
N ALA A 142 -61.62 -51.74 12.69
CA ALA A 142 -62.60 -52.67 12.13
C ALA A 142 -61.89 -53.86 11.47
N GLU A 143 -62.01 -55.01 12.14
CA GLU A 143 -62.00 -56.38 11.60
C GLU A 143 -62.98 -56.43 10.40
N THR A 144 -62.80 -57.18 9.31
CA THR A 144 -62.49 -58.61 9.14
C THR A 144 -62.10 -58.84 7.67
#